data_AF-A0A016U6F6-F1
#
_entry.id   AF-A0A016U6F6-F1
#
_cell.length_a   1.000
_cell.length_b   1.000
_cell.length_c   1.000
_cell.angle_alpha   90.00
_cell.angle_beta   90.00
_cell.angle_gamma   90.00
#
_symmetry.space_group_name_H-M   'P 1'
#
loop_
_entity.id
_entity.type
_entity.pdbx_description
1 polymer ?
#
loop_
_entity_poly.entity_id
_entity_poly.type
_entity_poly.pdbx_seq_one_letter_code
_entity_poly.pdbx_strand_id
1 'polypeptide(L)'
;MLPRTPLSNSSFYVSFDNREDLLRQIQVQQQLSEAFSLLSERRPTEHYVLEQPTAVASPGPSTSTQPQQPQRPPQRRRSLYALTGERFLGTVEPSIKGKHPVIRYSIPGSPLCYSFQHLRTNSTYKVYRCTGCRKSNTNTMIAVIGDQFIGDPCMLAHNCIPTKSAKDKVERIVIKECRRIKEDKKYAGLSSRVAWQDVEDFIEECGSEDPEEKDAMLHHFHRYGFAARQRTFRRAIMKLEDPKCTMDSIP
;
A
#
# COMPACT_ATOMS: atom_id res chain seq x y z
N MET A 1 -53.83 32.03 16.77
CA MET A 1 -52.55 32.76 16.92
C MET A 1 -51.72 32.01 17.95
N LEU A 2 -50.63 31.36 17.53
CA LEU A 2 -49.71 30.63 18.41
C LEU A 2 -48.36 31.35 18.42
N PRO A 3 -47.69 31.50 19.58
CA PRO A 3 -46.44 32.25 19.65
C PRO A 3 -45.28 31.40 19.13
N ARG A 4 -44.47 31.99 18.24
CA ARG A 4 -43.18 31.45 17.79
C ARG A 4 -42.13 31.69 18.87
N THR A 5 -41.47 30.63 19.33
CA THR A 5 -40.27 30.71 20.15
C THR A 5 -39.03 31.01 19.28
N PRO A 6 -38.08 31.84 19.75
CA PRO A 6 -36.86 32.13 19.03
C PRO A 6 -35.82 31.01 19.23
N LEU A 7 -35.25 30.53 18.12
CA LEU A 7 -34.09 29.63 18.12
C LEU A 7 -32.83 30.45 18.44
N SER A 8 -32.21 30.17 19.60
CA SER A 8 -30.91 30.73 19.97
C SER A 8 -29.80 30.04 19.18
N ASN A 9 -29.16 30.76 18.27
CA ASN A 9 -27.90 30.36 17.63
C ASN A 9 -26.76 30.45 18.66
N SER A 10 -26.38 29.31 19.24
CA SER A 10 -25.13 29.15 19.97
C SER A 10 -24.02 28.84 18.97
N SER A 11 -23.26 29.85 18.59
CA SER A 11 -22.02 29.71 17.83
C SER A 11 -20.89 29.36 18.79
N PHE A 12 -20.60 28.06 18.94
CA PHE A 12 -19.38 27.60 19.60
C PHE A 12 -18.19 27.75 18.64
N TYR A 13 -17.54 28.90 18.70
CA TYR A 13 -16.17 29.04 18.21
C TYR A 13 -15.24 28.37 19.23
N VAL A 14 -14.84 27.13 18.95
CA VAL A 14 -13.76 26.46 19.69
C VAL A 14 -12.45 27.03 19.15
N SER A 15 -11.95 28.09 19.80
CA SER A 15 -10.61 28.60 19.57
C SER A 15 -9.63 27.64 20.24
N PHE A 16 -9.00 26.75 19.47
CA PHE A 16 -7.91 25.93 19.95
C PHE A 16 -6.66 26.81 20.09
N ASP A 17 -6.27 27.10 21.33
CA ASP A 17 -5.01 27.77 21.69
C ASP A 17 -3.82 26.87 21.33
N ASN A 18 -3.36 27.01 20.09
CA ASN A 18 -2.28 26.25 19.44
C ASN A 18 -0.86 26.53 20.00
N ARG A 19 -0.75 27.21 21.15
CA ARG A 19 0.52 27.71 21.69
C ARG A 19 1.22 26.67 22.56
N GLU A 20 0.47 25.90 23.34
CA GLU A 20 1.01 24.83 24.19
C GLU A 20 1.57 23.67 23.34
N ASP A 21 0.86 23.28 22.28
CA ASP A 21 1.30 22.22 21.37
C ASP A 21 2.55 22.61 20.57
N LEU A 22 2.66 23.89 20.15
CA LEU A 22 3.85 24.39 19.47
C LEU A 22 5.08 24.35 20.40
N LEU A 23 4.93 24.70 21.67
CA LEU A 23 6.01 24.64 22.66
C LEU A 23 6.45 23.19 22.93
N ARG A 24 5.51 22.25 23.03
CA ARG A 24 5.83 20.81 23.15
C ARG A 24 6.58 20.30 21.93
N GLN A 25 6.19 20.73 20.73
CA GLN A 25 6.83 20.31 19.50
C GLN A 25 8.27 20.84 19.37
N ILE A 26 8.52 22.08 19.82
CA ILE A 26 9.87 22.67 19.89
C ILE A 26 10.74 21.89 20.89
N GLN A 27 10.22 21.57 22.08
CA GLN A 27 10.94 20.82 23.11
C GLN A 27 11.38 19.43 22.59
N VAL A 28 10.47 18.72 21.90
CA VAL A 28 10.76 17.39 21.34
C VAL A 28 11.81 17.48 20.23
N GLN A 29 11.77 18.50 19.37
CA GLN A 29 12.82 18.68 18.36
C GLN A 29 14.19 18.94 18.97
N GLN A 30 14.25 19.71 20.06
CA GLN A 30 15.51 20.02 20.72
C GLN A 30 16.14 18.76 21.33
N GLN A 31 15.34 17.94 22.02
CA GLN A 31 15.79 16.65 22.57
C GLN A 31 16.27 15.67 21.48
N LEU A 32 15.58 15.61 20.33
CA LEU A 32 16.01 14.77 19.21
C LEU A 32 17.33 15.25 18.59
N SER A 33 17.56 16.56 18.53
CA SER A 33 18.81 17.13 18.01
C SER A 33 20.02 16.83 18.91
N GLU A 34 19.83 16.84 20.23
CA GLU A 34 20.87 16.48 21.20
C GLU A 34 21.19 14.98 21.14
N ALA A 35 20.16 14.13 21.07
CA ALA A 35 20.34 12.68 20.94
C ALA A 35 21.08 12.30 19.64
N PHE A 36 20.82 13.01 18.53
CA PHE A 36 21.51 12.77 17.26
C PHE A 36 22.99 13.15 17.32
N SER A 37 23.33 14.26 18.00
CA SER A 37 24.71 14.69 18.19
C SER A 37 25.52 13.65 18.99
N LEU A 38 24.94 13.08 20.06
CA LEU A 38 25.59 12.04 20.87
C LEU A 38 25.83 10.73 20.12
N LEU A 39 25.00 10.40 19.12
CA LEU A 39 25.18 9.20 18.31
C LEU A 39 26.24 9.38 17.22
N SER A 40 26.56 10.62 16.83
CA SER A 40 27.57 10.89 15.80
C SER A 40 29.01 10.69 16.31
N GLU A 41 29.25 10.76 17.62
CA GLU A 41 30.60 10.61 18.21
C GLU A 41 31.02 9.14 18.41
N ARG A 42 30.12 8.17 18.20
CA ARG A 42 30.37 6.74 18.43
C ARG A 42 30.49 5.90 17.14
N ARG A 43 31.11 6.42 16.08
CA ARG A 43 31.47 5.58 14.93
C ARG A 43 32.94 5.15 15.01
N PRO A 44 33.24 3.89 15.38
CA PRO A 44 34.59 3.35 15.20
C PRO A 44 34.92 3.27 13.71
N THR A 45 36.08 3.82 13.35
CA THR A 45 36.64 3.79 12.00
C THR A 45 37.15 2.39 11.69
N GLU A 46 36.28 1.49 11.24
CA GLU A 46 36.72 0.20 10.69
C GLU A 46 37.24 0.39 9.27
N HIS A 47 38.57 0.41 9.15
CA HIS A 47 39.30 0.32 7.90
C HIS A 47 39.05 -1.07 7.27
N TYR A 48 38.16 -1.15 6.28
CA TYR A 48 38.04 -2.33 5.42
C TYR A 48 39.13 -2.30 4.34
N VAL A 49 40.07 -3.23 4.45
CA VAL A 49 41.05 -3.55 3.40
C VAL A 49 40.33 -4.44 2.38
N LEU A 50 40.21 -3.94 1.15
CA LEU A 50 39.57 -4.63 0.02
C LEU A 50 40.61 -5.51 -0.68
N GLU A 51 40.63 -6.82 -0.45
CA GLU A 51 41.39 -7.76 -1.28
C GLU A 51 40.64 -8.02 -2.60
N GLN A 52 41.31 -7.70 -3.72
CA GLN A 52 40.83 -7.98 -5.07
C GLN A 52 41.21 -9.42 -5.49
N PRO A 53 40.28 -10.23 -6.01
CA PRO A 53 40.63 -11.49 -6.66
C PRO A 53 41.12 -11.25 -8.10
N THR A 54 42.25 -11.86 -8.40
CA THR A 54 42.95 -11.88 -9.70
C THR A 54 42.16 -12.68 -10.75
N ALA A 55 42.07 -12.09 -11.94
CA ALA A 55 41.45 -12.70 -13.12
C ALA A 55 42.38 -13.74 -13.77
N VAL A 56 41.87 -14.95 -14.00
CA VAL A 56 42.52 -15.96 -14.84
C VAL A 56 41.90 -15.90 -16.24
N ALA A 57 42.70 -15.52 -17.22
CA ALA A 57 42.35 -15.52 -18.64
C ALA A 57 42.61 -16.90 -19.26
N SER A 58 41.74 -17.35 -20.17
CA SER A 58 42.02 -18.45 -21.09
C SER A 58 41.29 -18.19 -22.42
N PRO A 59 42.02 -18.10 -23.55
CA PRO A 59 41.42 -18.05 -24.88
C PRO A 59 41.49 -19.41 -25.57
N GLY A 60 40.39 -19.81 -26.20
CA GLY A 60 40.36 -20.95 -27.12
C GLY A 60 39.25 -20.76 -28.15
N PRO A 61 39.57 -20.58 -29.45
CA PRO A 61 38.58 -20.60 -30.51
C PRO A 61 38.44 -22.04 -31.03
N SER A 62 37.24 -22.59 -30.98
CA SER A 62 36.93 -23.84 -31.69
C SER A 62 35.61 -23.67 -32.42
N THR A 63 35.74 -23.36 -33.69
CA THR A 63 34.67 -23.25 -34.69
C THR A 63 34.17 -24.67 -34.99
N SER A 64 33.04 -25.06 -34.40
CA SER A 64 32.34 -26.30 -34.72
C SER A 64 30.96 -25.96 -35.29
N THR A 65 30.85 -26.07 -36.61
CA THR A 65 29.60 -25.99 -37.36
C THR A 65 28.71 -27.17 -37.00
N GLN A 66 27.76 -26.96 -36.09
CA GLN A 66 26.77 -27.97 -35.71
C GLN A 66 25.53 -27.86 -36.62
N PRO A 67 25.01 -28.98 -37.17
CA PRO A 67 23.80 -28.98 -38.00
C PRO A 67 22.56 -28.54 -37.19
N GLN A 68 21.81 -27.60 -37.75
CA GLN A 68 20.59 -27.04 -37.16
C GLN A 68 19.54 -28.15 -36.97
N GLN A 69 19.29 -28.53 -35.72
CA GLN A 69 18.13 -29.35 -35.37
C GLN A 69 16.83 -28.56 -35.61
N PRO A 70 15.77 -29.22 -36.12
CA PRO A 70 14.46 -28.59 -36.34
C PRO A 70 13.91 -28.04 -35.02
N GLN A 71 13.69 -26.73 -34.97
CA GLN A 71 13.17 -26.04 -33.79
C GLN A 71 11.78 -26.58 -33.46
N ARG A 72 11.70 -27.40 -32.39
CA ARG A 72 10.41 -27.81 -31.84
C ARG A 72 9.64 -26.55 -31.42
N PRO A 73 8.34 -26.44 -31.76
CA PRO A 73 7.54 -25.32 -31.32
C PRO A 73 7.64 -25.19 -29.80
N PRO A 74 7.75 -23.97 -29.26
CA PRO A 74 7.99 -23.76 -27.84
C PRO A 74 6.86 -24.43 -27.06
N GLN A 75 7.15 -25.60 -26.49
CA GLN A 75 6.25 -26.29 -25.60
C GLN A 75 6.02 -25.34 -24.43
N ARG A 76 4.83 -24.75 -24.36
CA ARG A 76 4.39 -23.96 -23.22
C ARG A 76 4.58 -24.83 -21.99
N ARG A 77 5.67 -24.62 -21.24
CA ARG A 77 5.92 -25.29 -19.97
C ARG A 77 4.70 -25.03 -19.10
N ARG A 78 3.79 -26.00 -19.02
CA ARG A 78 2.73 -26.00 -18.03
C ARG A 78 3.45 -26.11 -16.70
N SER A 79 3.65 -24.96 -16.06
CA SER A 79 4.09 -24.91 -14.66
C SER A 79 3.00 -25.60 -13.86
N LEU A 80 3.24 -26.88 -13.58
CA LEU A 80 2.40 -27.69 -12.72
C LEU A 80 2.77 -27.27 -11.30
N TYR A 81 1.95 -26.39 -10.73
CA TYR A 81 1.99 -26.16 -9.29
C TYR A 81 1.56 -27.46 -8.63
N ALA A 82 2.38 -27.99 -7.71
CA ALA A 82 1.99 -29.14 -6.91
C ALA A 82 0.86 -28.71 -5.96
N LEU A 83 -0.40 -28.93 -6.37
CA LEU A 83 -1.58 -28.46 -5.64
C LEU A 83 -1.78 -29.15 -4.28
N THR A 84 -0.97 -30.16 -3.97
CA THR A 84 -0.94 -30.92 -2.72
C THR A 84 0.04 -30.34 -1.69
N GLY A 85 0.69 -29.21 -2.00
CA GLY A 85 1.60 -28.55 -1.07
C GLY A 85 0.92 -28.00 0.18
N GLU A 86 1.75 -27.65 1.16
CA GLU A 86 1.33 -26.96 2.39
C GLU A 86 0.59 -25.66 2.06
N ARG A 87 -0.38 -25.31 2.91
CA ARG A 87 -1.27 -24.16 2.69
C ARG A 87 -0.99 -23.06 3.69
N PHE A 88 -0.90 -21.84 3.20
CA PHE A 88 -0.64 -20.65 4.00
C PHE A 88 -1.80 -19.68 3.86
N LEU A 89 -2.36 -19.23 4.98
CA LEU A 89 -3.53 -18.35 4.98
C LEU A 89 -3.13 -16.94 4.51
N GLY A 90 -3.91 -16.38 3.59
CA GLY A 90 -3.80 -15.00 3.16
C GLY A 90 -5.03 -14.17 3.53
N THR A 91 -4.84 -12.87 3.72
CA THR A 91 -5.95 -11.93 3.90
C THR A 91 -6.37 -11.39 2.55
N VAL A 92 -7.66 -11.53 2.22
CA VAL A 92 -8.23 -10.99 0.98
C VAL A 92 -8.53 -9.51 1.15
N GLU A 93 -7.93 -8.70 0.29
CA GLU A 93 -7.98 -7.25 0.34
C GLU A 93 -8.51 -6.66 -0.99
N PRO A 94 -9.16 -5.48 -0.96
CA PRO A 94 -9.60 -4.84 -2.19
C PRO A 94 -8.39 -4.45 -3.06
N SER A 95 -8.56 -4.62 -4.37
CA SER A 95 -7.59 -4.09 -5.32
C SER A 95 -7.80 -2.60 -5.55
N ILE A 96 -6.68 -1.91 -5.70
CA ILE A 96 -6.60 -0.52 -6.12
C ILE A 96 -7.44 -0.26 -7.38
N LYS A 97 -7.39 -1.19 -8.34
CA LYS A 97 -8.13 -1.10 -9.61
C LYS A 97 -9.56 -1.62 -9.54
N GLY A 98 -9.94 -2.27 -8.44
CA GLY A 98 -11.29 -2.78 -8.21
C GLY A 98 -11.73 -4.01 -9.01
N LYS A 99 -10.88 -4.57 -9.89
CA LYS A 99 -11.27 -5.70 -10.76
C LYS A 99 -11.21 -7.07 -10.08
N HIS A 100 -10.09 -7.37 -9.43
CA HIS A 100 -9.85 -8.64 -8.76
C HIS A 100 -9.21 -8.36 -7.41
N PRO A 101 -9.56 -9.08 -6.33
CA PRO A 101 -8.96 -8.85 -5.03
C PRO A 101 -7.45 -9.11 -5.06
N VAL A 102 -6.75 -8.47 -4.13
CA VAL A 102 -5.34 -8.73 -3.81
C VAL A 102 -5.32 -9.64 -2.58
N ILE A 103 -4.38 -10.57 -2.53
CA ILE A 103 -4.19 -11.40 -1.33
C ILE A 103 -2.90 -10.95 -0.67
N ARG A 104 -2.98 -10.66 0.62
CA ARG A 104 -1.89 -10.20 1.46
C ARG A 104 -1.44 -11.34 2.36
N TYR A 105 -0.14 -11.50 2.50
CA TYR A 105 0.46 -12.45 3.44
C TYR A 105 1.31 -11.67 4.43
N SER A 106 0.90 -11.67 5.70
CA SER A 106 1.66 -11.08 6.80
C SER A 106 2.80 -12.02 7.17
N ILE A 107 4.03 -11.51 7.20
CA ILE A 107 5.19 -12.33 7.54
C ILE A 107 5.17 -12.56 9.06
N PRO A 108 5.15 -13.82 9.56
CA PRO A 108 5.12 -14.09 10.99
C PRO A 108 6.27 -13.40 11.73
N GLY A 109 5.96 -12.76 12.86
CA GLY A 109 6.95 -12.05 13.69
C GLY A 109 7.51 -10.76 13.07
N SER A 110 6.94 -10.27 11.95
CA SER A 110 7.42 -9.08 11.25
C SER A 110 6.28 -8.11 10.94
N PRO A 111 6.50 -6.78 10.98
CA PRO A 111 5.52 -5.78 10.57
C PRO A 111 5.43 -5.64 9.03
N LEU A 112 5.96 -6.62 8.30
CA LEU A 112 6.09 -6.62 6.86
C LEU A 112 5.12 -7.63 6.23
N CYS A 113 4.69 -7.35 5.01
CA CYS A 113 3.82 -8.24 4.26
C CYS A 113 4.23 -8.31 2.79
N TYR A 114 3.91 -9.43 2.16
CA TYR A 114 3.84 -9.54 0.71
C TYR A 114 2.41 -9.32 0.25
N SER A 115 2.23 -8.64 -0.88
CA SER A 115 0.93 -8.52 -1.54
C SER A 115 0.98 -9.12 -2.93
N PHE A 116 -0.03 -9.90 -3.25
CA PHE A 116 -0.13 -10.63 -4.50
C PHE A 116 -1.39 -10.23 -5.25
N GLN A 117 -1.23 -9.81 -6.50
CA GLN A 117 -2.35 -9.43 -7.36
C GLN A 117 -2.72 -10.59 -8.28
N HIS A 118 -4.02 -10.73 -8.55
CA HIS A 118 -4.53 -11.75 -9.46
C HIS A 118 -3.90 -11.62 -10.86
N LEU A 119 -3.50 -12.77 -11.43
CA LEU A 119 -2.94 -12.87 -12.78
C LEU A 119 -3.87 -13.63 -13.72
N ARG A 120 -4.33 -14.82 -13.31
CA ARG A 120 -5.22 -15.68 -14.10
C ARG A 120 -5.99 -16.64 -13.21
N THR A 121 -7.06 -17.19 -13.75
CA THR A 121 -7.88 -18.23 -13.12
C THR A 121 -7.77 -19.52 -13.92
N ASN A 122 -7.53 -20.64 -13.26
CA ASN A 122 -7.64 -21.98 -13.83
C ASN A 122 -8.92 -22.65 -13.28
N SER A 123 -9.23 -23.86 -13.74
CA SER A 123 -10.42 -24.60 -13.30
C SER A 123 -10.46 -24.87 -11.80
N THR A 124 -9.31 -25.16 -11.18
CA THR A 124 -9.23 -25.58 -9.77
C THR A 124 -8.54 -24.57 -8.84
N TYR A 125 -7.77 -23.62 -9.38
CA TYR A 125 -7.01 -22.65 -8.58
C TYR A 125 -6.85 -21.33 -9.33
N LYS A 126 -6.52 -20.27 -8.59
CA LYS A 126 -6.14 -18.97 -9.14
C LYS A 126 -4.63 -18.81 -9.07
N VAL A 127 -4.04 -18.10 -10.02
CA VAL A 127 -2.62 -17.73 -9.97
C VAL A 127 -2.52 -16.26 -9.68
N TYR A 128 -1.74 -15.96 -8.66
CA TYR A 128 -1.42 -14.62 -8.22
C TYR A 128 0.07 -14.33 -8.46
N ARG A 129 0.41 -13.05 -8.61
CA ARG A 129 1.81 -12.59 -8.77
C ARG A 129 2.15 -11.52 -7.77
N CYS A 130 3.38 -11.57 -7.24
CA CYS A 130 3.88 -10.62 -6.27
C CYS A 130 3.89 -9.19 -6.87
N THR A 131 3.29 -8.23 -6.16
CA THR A 131 3.21 -6.84 -6.61
C THR A 131 4.58 -6.15 -6.57
N GLY A 132 5.42 -6.48 -5.59
CA GLY A 132 6.77 -5.95 -5.44
C GLY A 132 7.68 -6.39 -6.58
N CYS A 133 7.76 -7.71 -6.83
CA CYS A 133 8.55 -8.27 -7.94
C CYS A 133 8.12 -7.71 -9.30
N ARG A 134 6.81 -7.53 -9.51
CA ARG A 134 6.32 -6.90 -10.74
C ARG A 134 6.91 -5.51 -10.97
N LYS A 135 7.13 -4.71 -9.91
CA LYS A 135 7.71 -3.36 -10.03
C LYS A 135 9.19 -3.41 -10.45
N SER A 136 9.90 -4.48 -10.09
CA SER A 136 11.29 -4.74 -10.49
C SER A 136 11.41 -5.57 -11.78
N ASN A 137 10.34 -5.67 -12.58
CA ASN A 137 10.27 -6.45 -13.82
C ASN A 137 10.52 -7.97 -13.64
N THR A 138 10.45 -8.50 -12.42
CA THR A 138 10.49 -9.94 -12.17
C THR A 138 9.08 -10.49 -11.94
N ASN A 139 8.89 -11.79 -12.16
CA ASN A 139 7.57 -12.40 -12.11
C ASN A 139 7.54 -13.60 -11.16
N THR A 140 7.42 -13.32 -9.87
CA THR A 140 7.20 -14.34 -8.83
C THR A 140 5.71 -14.62 -8.72
N MET A 141 5.32 -15.85 -9.03
CA MET A 141 3.92 -16.31 -9.09
C MET A 141 3.65 -17.41 -8.09
N ILE A 142 2.44 -17.44 -7.54
CA ILE A 142 1.98 -18.46 -6.60
C ILE A 142 0.55 -18.88 -6.91
N ALA A 143 0.25 -20.17 -6.70
CA ALA A 143 -1.10 -20.71 -6.82
C ALA A 143 -1.88 -20.49 -5.51
N VAL A 144 -3.18 -20.22 -5.65
CA VAL A 144 -4.09 -19.95 -4.53
C VAL A 144 -5.38 -20.73 -4.73
N ILE A 145 -5.84 -21.41 -3.68
CA ILE A 145 -7.16 -22.05 -3.60
C ILE A 145 -7.94 -21.36 -2.47
N GLY A 146 -9.07 -20.74 -2.82
CA GLY A 146 -9.78 -19.86 -1.87
C GLY A 146 -8.94 -18.62 -1.54
N ASP A 147 -8.60 -18.50 -0.26
CA ASP A 147 -7.73 -17.49 0.37
C ASP A 147 -6.37 -18.05 0.81
N GLN A 148 -6.08 -19.32 0.49
CA GLN A 148 -4.86 -20.00 0.90
C GLN A 148 -3.86 -20.13 -0.25
N PHE A 149 -2.63 -19.73 0.01
CA PHE A 149 -1.48 -19.95 -0.86
C PHE A 149 -1.04 -21.41 -0.82
N ILE A 150 -0.63 -21.95 -1.97
CA ILE A 150 -0.03 -23.29 -2.07
C ILE A 150 1.49 -23.11 -2.07
N GLY A 151 2.13 -23.49 -0.96
CA GLY A 151 3.53 -23.23 -0.67
C GLY A 151 3.75 -21.92 0.09
N ASP A 152 4.88 -21.84 0.80
CA ASP A 152 5.22 -20.68 1.63
C ASP A 152 5.53 -19.44 0.77
N PRO A 153 4.76 -18.34 0.91
CA PRO A 153 5.04 -17.09 0.21
C PRO A 153 6.42 -16.50 0.49
N CYS A 154 7.04 -16.78 1.64
CA CYS A 154 8.37 -16.31 2.03
C CYS A 154 9.50 -17.09 1.34
N MET A 155 9.27 -18.35 0.98
CA MET A 155 10.27 -19.23 0.36
C MET A 155 10.33 -19.08 -1.16
N LEU A 156 9.45 -18.27 -1.76
CA LEU A 156 9.54 -17.95 -3.18
C LEU A 156 10.78 -17.10 -3.46
N ALA A 157 11.37 -17.27 -4.64
CA ALA A 157 12.48 -16.43 -5.10
C ALA A 157 11.99 -15.00 -5.44
N HIS A 158 11.82 -14.17 -4.42
CA HIS A 158 11.48 -12.75 -4.58
C HIS A 158 12.75 -11.92 -4.77
N ASN A 159 12.66 -10.91 -5.63
CA ASN A 159 13.68 -9.87 -5.78
C ASN A 159 13.18 -8.51 -5.24
N CYS A 160 12.14 -8.53 -4.39
CA CYS A 160 11.53 -7.32 -3.85
C CYS A 160 11.61 -7.30 -2.32
N ILE A 161 11.68 -6.09 -1.76
CA ILE A 161 11.59 -5.88 -0.32
C ILE A 161 10.10 -5.91 0.07
N PRO A 162 9.71 -6.68 1.09
CA PRO A 162 8.37 -6.65 1.67
C PRO A 162 7.93 -5.23 2.06
N THR A 163 6.62 -4.96 2.00
CA THR A 163 6.07 -3.66 2.38
C THR A 163 5.60 -3.66 3.83
N LYS A 164 5.66 -2.52 4.53
CA LYS A 164 5.06 -2.40 5.88
C LYS A 164 3.55 -2.67 5.83
N SER A 165 3.06 -3.55 6.69
CA SER A 165 1.66 -3.98 6.76
C SER A 165 0.70 -2.80 6.96
N ALA A 166 0.98 -1.94 7.96
CA ALA A 166 0.22 -0.73 8.23
C ALA A 166 0.12 0.21 7.02
N LYS A 167 1.24 0.39 6.29
CA LYS A 167 1.26 1.21 5.07
C LYS A 167 0.36 0.65 3.98
N ASP A 168 0.49 -0.65 3.67
CA ASP A 168 -0.32 -1.29 2.63
C ASP A 168 -1.83 -1.25 2.99
N LYS A 169 -2.18 -1.50 4.25
CA LYS A 169 -3.57 -1.37 4.74
C LYS A 169 -4.13 0.04 4.54
N VAL A 170 -3.42 1.07 5.00
CA VAL A 170 -3.87 2.47 4.87
C VAL A 170 -4.06 2.86 3.41
N GLU A 171 -3.11 2.51 2.53
CA GLU A 171 -3.25 2.80 1.10
C GLU A 171 -4.53 2.17 0.52
N ARG A 172 -4.85 0.93 0.92
CA ARG A 172 -6.07 0.24 0.46
C ARG A 172 -7.35 0.84 1.03
N ILE A 173 -7.36 1.18 2.32
CA ILE A 173 -8.50 1.84 2.97
C ILE A 173 -8.80 3.16 2.26
N VAL A 174 -7.80 4.01 2.06
CA VAL A 174 -7.98 5.30 1.36
C VAL A 174 -8.59 5.10 -0.02
N ILE A 175 -8.14 4.08 -0.76
CA ILE A 175 -8.67 3.81 -2.10
C ILE A 175 -10.10 3.26 -2.06
N LYS A 176 -10.41 2.39 -1.10
CA LYS A 176 -11.75 1.86 -0.85
C LYS A 176 -12.71 3.02 -0.55
N GLU A 177 -12.33 3.91 0.35
CA GLU A 177 -13.14 5.06 0.75
C GLU A 177 -13.27 6.08 -0.38
N CYS A 178 -12.21 6.37 -1.13
CA CYS A 178 -12.31 7.20 -2.34
C CYS A 178 -13.20 6.58 -3.43
N ARG A 179 -13.45 5.27 -3.41
CA ARG A 179 -14.43 4.62 -4.28
C ARG A 179 -15.84 4.81 -3.73
N ARG A 180 -16.04 4.54 -2.44
CA ARG A 180 -17.32 4.78 -1.75
C ARG A 180 -17.79 6.23 -1.92
N ILE A 181 -16.90 7.20 -1.75
CA ILE A 181 -17.19 8.63 -1.97
C ILE A 181 -17.68 8.90 -3.39
N LYS A 182 -17.19 8.20 -4.41
CA LYS A 182 -17.64 8.40 -5.81
C LYS A 182 -19.00 7.79 -6.09
N GLU A 183 -19.46 6.86 -5.27
CA GLU A 183 -20.70 6.12 -5.45
C GLU A 183 -21.83 6.73 -4.61
N ASP A 184 -21.50 7.38 -3.50
CA ASP A 184 -22.45 7.92 -2.53
C ASP A 184 -22.70 9.42 -2.74
N LYS A 185 -23.90 9.75 -3.21
CA LYS A 185 -24.33 11.13 -3.50
C LYS A 185 -24.28 12.06 -2.28
N LYS A 186 -24.26 11.54 -1.04
CA LYS A 186 -24.16 12.39 0.16
C LYS A 186 -22.87 13.19 0.23
N TYR A 187 -21.84 12.77 -0.52
CA TYR A 187 -20.57 13.49 -0.61
C TYR A 187 -20.60 14.66 -1.62
N ALA A 188 -21.67 14.81 -2.40
CA ALA A 188 -21.80 15.93 -3.33
C ALA A 188 -21.81 17.26 -2.55
N GLY A 189 -20.94 18.19 -2.93
CA GLY A 189 -20.79 19.48 -2.26
C GLY A 189 -20.04 19.45 -0.92
N LEU A 190 -19.65 18.27 -0.41
CA LEU A 190 -18.82 18.20 0.80
C LEU A 190 -17.39 18.65 0.50
N SER A 191 -16.73 19.20 1.52
CA SER A 191 -15.32 19.57 1.40
C SER A 191 -14.43 18.33 1.42
N SER A 192 -13.28 18.39 0.73
CA SER A 192 -12.27 17.33 0.80
C SER A 192 -11.73 17.10 2.21
N ARG A 193 -11.87 18.07 3.13
CA ARG A 193 -11.45 17.95 4.53
C ARG A 193 -12.38 17.04 5.33
N VAL A 194 -13.69 17.14 5.10
CA VAL A 194 -14.68 16.22 5.71
C VAL A 194 -14.43 14.80 5.24
N ALA A 195 -14.26 14.59 3.93
CA ALA A 195 -13.93 13.28 3.38
C ALA A 195 -12.59 12.70 3.89
N TRP A 196 -11.62 13.55 4.24
CA TRP A 196 -10.38 13.10 4.88
C TRP A 196 -10.66 12.59 6.31
N GLN A 197 -11.43 13.36 7.10
CA GLN A 197 -11.78 12.99 8.48
C GLN A 197 -12.58 11.68 8.52
N ASP A 198 -13.56 11.51 7.63
CA ASP A 198 -14.30 10.25 7.52
C ASP A 198 -13.38 9.02 7.32
N VAL A 199 -12.28 9.18 6.58
CA VAL A 199 -11.31 8.09 6.38
C VAL A 199 -10.43 7.88 7.60
N GLU A 200 -10.10 8.94 8.32
CA GLU A 200 -9.36 8.89 9.58
C GLU A 200 -10.15 8.13 10.64
N ASP A 201 -11.42 8.52 10.85
CA ASP A 201 -12.36 7.87 11.76
C ASP A 201 -12.56 6.39 11.37
N PHE A 202 -12.65 6.11 10.07
CA PHE A 202 -12.75 4.73 9.58
C PHE A 202 -11.48 3.90 9.83
N ILE A 203 -10.28 4.50 9.74
CA ILE A 203 -9.03 3.82 10.11
C ILE A 203 -9.02 3.55 11.61
N GLU A 204 -9.54 4.48 12.41
CA GLU A 204 -9.62 4.31 13.85
C GLU A 204 -10.59 3.16 14.23
N GLU A 205 -11.75 3.08 13.59
CA GLU A 205 -12.75 2.05 13.88
C GLU A 205 -12.38 0.67 13.30
N CYS A 206 -11.89 0.62 12.05
CA CYS A 206 -11.78 -0.61 11.27
C CYS A 206 -10.34 -0.99 10.85
N GLY A 207 -9.30 -0.27 11.30
CA GLY A 207 -7.94 -0.41 10.76
C GLY A 207 -7.22 -1.72 11.09
N SER A 208 -7.15 -2.07 12.38
CA SER A 208 -6.60 -3.33 12.87
C SER A 208 -7.15 -3.65 14.26
N GLU A 209 -7.23 -4.93 14.60
CA GLU A 209 -7.52 -5.38 15.97
C GLU A 209 -6.32 -5.12 16.90
N ASP A 210 -5.11 -5.09 16.34
CA ASP A 210 -3.89 -4.77 17.08
C ASP A 210 -3.73 -3.24 17.25
N PRO A 211 -3.71 -2.72 18.49
CA PRO A 211 -3.54 -1.29 18.76
C PRO A 211 -2.22 -0.72 18.22
N GLU A 212 -1.14 -1.49 18.23
CA GLU A 212 0.18 -1.03 17.73
C GLU A 212 0.16 -0.87 16.20
N GLU A 213 -0.41 -1.84 15.48
CA GLU A 213 -0.60 -1.71 14.04
C GLU A 213 -1.55 -0.55 13.71
N LYS A 214 -2.61 -0.35 14.49
CA LYS A 214 -3.55 0.77 14.32
C LYS A 214 -2.87 2.13 14.49
N ASP A 215 -2.05 2.30 15.53
CA ASP A 215 -1.25 3.53 15.70
C ASP A 215 -0.28 3.74 14.53
N ALA A 216 0.41 2.69 14.09
CA ALA A 216 1.29 2.75 12.92
C ALA A 216 0.53 3.10 11.63
N MET A 217 -0.73 2.69 11.51
CA MET A 217 -1.61 3.05 10.40
C MET A 217 -1.99 4.53 10.44
N LEU A 218 -2.43 5.05 11.58
CA LEU A 218 -2.74 6.47 11.76
C LEU A 218 -1.50 7.33 11.53
N HIS A 219 -0.36 6.99 12.14
CA HIS A 219 0.89 7.67 11.89
C HIS A 219 1.25 7.69 10.39
N HIS A 220 1.05 6.57 9.67
CA HIS A 220 1.28 6.54 8.23
C HIS A 220 0.27 7.40 7.44
N PHE A 221 -0.99 7.44 7.87
CA PHE A 221 -2.04 8.28 7.29
C PHE A 221 -1.69 9.76 7.42
N HIS A 222 -1.22 10.20 8.59
CA HIS A 222 -0.85 11.58 8.89
C HIS A 222 0.56 12.00 8.42
N ARG A 223 1.45 11.06 8.10
CA ARG A 223 2.86 11.33 7.79
C ARG A 223 3.11 12.48 6.80
N TYR A 224 2.27 12.60 5.78
CA TYR A 224 2.40 13.65 4.76
C TYR A 224 1.31 14.73 4.85
N GLY A 225 0.46 14.64 5.89
CA GLY A 225 -0.66 15.51 6.14
C GLY A 225 -1.76 15.47 5.07
N PHE A 226 -2.75 16.33 5.28
CA PHE A 226 -3.92 16.48 4.40
C PHE A 226 -3.54 16.82 2.95
N ALA A 227 -2.56 17.71 2.78
CA ALA A 227 -2.15 18.23 1.46
C ALA A 227 -1.78 17.12 0.47
N ALA A 228 -1.15 16.04 0.93
CA ALA A 228 -0.71 14.94 0.09
C ALA A 228 -1.87 14.14 -0.56
N ARG A 229 -3.05 14.10 0.07
CA ARG A 229 -4.22 13.36 -0.45
C ARG A 229 -5.41 14.23 -0.78
N GLN A 230 -5.37 15.53 -0.48
CA GLN A 230 -6.41 16.50 -0.83
C GLN A 230 -6.83 16.38 -2.30
N ARG A 231 -5.87 16.29 -3.23
CA ARG A 231 -6.16 16.14 -4.67
C ARG A 231 -6.92 14.85 -4.99
N THR A 232 -6.63 13.77 -4.28
CA THR A 232 -7.30 12.47 -4.46
C THR A 232 -8.76 12.55 -4.00
N PHE A 233 -9.00 13.10 -2.82
CA PHE A 233 -10.36 13.30 -2.28
C PHE A 233 -11.18 14.26 -3.12
N ARG A 234 -10.62 15.42 -3.48
CA ARG A 234 -11.29 16.38 -4.35
C ARG A 234 -11.71 15.77 -5.68
N ARG A 235 -10.84 14.97 -6.31
CA ARG A 235 -11.17 14.23 -7.55
C ARG A 235 -12.25 13.17 -7.34
N ALA A 236 -12.38 12.60 -6.14
CA ALA A 236 -13.45 11.67 -5.85
C ALA A 236 -14.79 12.40 -5.73
N ILE A 237 -14.83 13.52 -5.00
CA ILE A 237 -16.03 14.34 -4.78
C ILE A 237 -16.52 14.98 -6.09
N MET A 238 -15.63 15.59 -6.87
CA MET A 238 -16.00 16.26 -8.14
C MET A 238 -16.63 15.31 -9.17
N LYS A 239 -16.50 13.99 -9.03
CA LYS A 239 -17.20 13.04 -9.91
C LYS A 239 -18.70 12.95 -9.63
N LEU A 240 -19.15 13.43 -8.48
CA LEU A 240 -20.56 13.49 -8.10
C LEU A 240 -21.23 14.78 -8.56
N GLU A 241 -20.45 15.83 -8.82
CA GLU A 241 -20.96 17.09 -9.34
C GLU A 241 -21.43 16.84 -10.78
N ASP A 242 -22.75 16.84 -10.99
CA ASP A 242 -23.32 16.62 -12.31
C ASP A 242 -22.77 17.67 -13.28
N PRO A 243 -22.13 17.27 -14.40
CA PRO A 243 -21.62 18.22 -15.40
C PRO A 243 -22.70 19.08 -16.07
N LYS A 244 -23.98 18.77 -15.80
CA LYS A 244 -25.16 19.36 -16.44
C LYS A 244 -25.69 20.65 -15.82
N CYS A 245 -25.05 21.17 -14.76
CA CYS A 245 -25.43 22.47 -14.22
C CYS A 245 -24.44 23.56 -14.67
N THR A 246 -24.37 23.81 -15.99
CA THR A 246 -23.85 25.07 -16.52
C THR A 246 -25.02 25.96 -16.90
N MET A 247 -24.88 27.25 -16.61
CA MET A 247 -25.89 28.30 -16.86
C MET A 247 -26.33 28.40 -18.34
N ASP A 248 -25.65 27.71 -19.25
CA ASP A 248 -25.97 27.67 -20.69
C ASP A 248 -27.19 26.79 -21.02
N SER A 249 -27.84 26.17 -20.02
CA SER A 249 -29.07 25.39 -20.19
C SER A 249 -30.34 26.15 -19.77
N ILE A 250 -30.28 27.48 -19.68
CA ILE A 250 -31.43 28.36 -19.42
C ILE A 250 -32.10 28.67 -20.78
N PRO A 251 -33.34 28.20 -21.05
CA PRO A 251 -34.10 28.56 -22.26
C PRO A 251 -34.48 30.04 -22.32
#